data_AF-A0A7X5DH42-F1
#
_entry.id   AF-A0A7X5DH42-F1
#
_cell.length_a   1.000
_cell.length_b   1.000
_cell.length_c   1.000
_cell.angle_alpha   90.00
_cell.angle_beta   90.00
_cell.angle_gamma   90.00
#
_symmetry.space_group_name_H-M   'P 1'
#
loop_
_entity.id
_entity.type
_entity.pdbx_description
1 polymer ?
#
loop_
_entity_poly.entity_id
_entity_poly.type
_entity_poly.pdbx_seq_one_letter_code
_entity_poly.pdbx_strand_id
1 'polypeptide(L)'
;MSLCPGGKTFPGNGDGGSETYYRTMSQDDYDHLRLTGELSPTGETFISPTQSFSSNYNGVTVKFEVKPGTTDSLKEIGVSNNTPQSIKDYGVLPEVQSGWSSNNAFFKGEGKQTNIGLGQGKAREIFNSNIINFWKIGGK
;
A
#
# COMPACT_ATOMS: atom_id res chain seq x y z
N MET A 1 27.68 -7.57 -18.16
CA MET A 1 26.48 -6.88 -18.69
C MET A 1 25.28 -7.38 -17.88
N SER A 2 24.66 -6.55 -17.06
CA SER A 2 23.26 -6.75 -16.65
C SER A 2 22.72 -5.40 -16.19
N LEU A 3 22.22 -4.64 -17.17
CA LEU A 3 21.48 -3.41 -16.94
C LEU A 3 20.07 -3.79 -16.51
N CYS A 4 19.71 -3.51 -15.27
CA CYS A 4 18.29 -3.43 -14.89
C CYS A 4 17.71 -2.17 -15.58
N PRO A 5 16.65 -2.26 -16.39
CA PRO A 5 16.10 -1.09 -17.05
C PRO A 5 15.09 -0.38 -16.13
N GLY A 6 15.22 0.95 -15.98
CA GLY A 6 14.07 1.82 -15.79
C GLY A 6 13.77 2.38 -14.39
N GLY A 7 14.77 2.74 -13.58
CA GLY A 7 14.52 3.64 -12.44
C GLY A 7 14.26 5.07 -12.95
N LYS A 8 13.01 5.56 -12.93
CA LYS A 8 12.73 6.99 -13.13
C LYS A 8 13.33 7.75 -11.95
N THR A 9 14.40 8.51 -12.18
CA THR A 9 14.92 9.44 -11.17
C THR A 9 14.08 10.71 -11.21
N PHE A 10 13.37 10.99 -10.11
CA PHE A 10 12.69 12.27 -9.91
C PHE A 10 13.59 13.19 -9.06
N PRO A 11 13.84 14.44 -9.49
CA PRO A 11 14.62 15.39 -8.69
C PRO A 11 13.85 15.76 -7.42
N GLY A 12 14.33 15.28 -6.28
CA GLY A 12 13.79 15.62 -4.97
C GLY A 12 14.17 17.04 -4.59
N ASN A 13 13.17 17.87 -4.32
CA ASN A 13 13.35 19.13 -3.61
C ASN A 13 12.17 19.29 -2.64
N GLY A 14 12.46 19.20 -1.34
CA GLY A 14 11.50 19.35 -0.25
C GLY A 14 11.79 18.39 0.90
N ASP A 15 12.15 18.92 2.06
CA ASP A 15 12.49 18.21 3.30
C ASP A 15 11.32 17.38 3.88
N GLY A 16 10.99 16.25 3.27
CA GLY A 16 9.98 15.29 3.76
C GLY A 16 10.37 13.87 3.36
N GLY A 17 10.54 12.97 4.33
CA GLY A 17 10.91 11.58 4.08
C GLY A 17 9.85 10.80 3.27
N SER A 18 10.14 9.54 2.92
CA SER A 18 9.17 8.63 2.31
C SER A 18 8.31 7.93 3.35
N GLU A 19 7.06 7.61 3.01
CA GLU A 19 6.26 6.67 3.80
C GLU A 19 6.59 5.22 3.39
N THR A 20 6.58 4.28 4.33
CA THR A 20 6.95 2.88 4.09
C THR A 20 5.78 1.94 4.33
N TYR A 21 5.59 1.01 3.39
CA TYR A 21 4.58 -0.04 3.48
C TYR A 21 5.12 -1.40 3.07
N TYR A 22 4.42 -2.44 3.49
CA TYR A 22 4.76 -3.83 3.20
C TYR A 22 3.56 -4.58 2.68
N ARG A 23 3.81 -5.51 1.76
CA ARG A 23 2.79 -6.44 1.26
C ARG A 23 3.43 -7.75 0.83
N THR A 24 2.74 -8.85 1.07
CA THR A 24 3.01 -10.11 0.39
C THR A 24 2.02 -10.31 -0.75
N MET A 25 2.51 -10.73 -1.91
CA MET A 25 1.74 -10.92 -3.14
C MET A 25 2.16 -12.21 -3.86
N SER A 26 1.36 -12.63 -4.84
CA SER A 26 1.70 -13.77 -5.69
C SER A 26 2.97 -13.49 -6.52
N GLN A 27 3.62 -14.53 -7.05
CA GLN A 27 4.76 -14.35 -7.96
C GLN A 27 4.34 -13.56 -9.21
N ASP A 28 3.17 -13.86 -9.78
CA ASP A 28 2.63 -13.17 -10.96
C ASP A 28 2.37 -11.67 -10.69
N ASP A 29 1.82 -11.32 -9.53
CA ASP A 29 1.62 -9.92 -9.15
C ASP A 29 2.95 -9.19 -8.93
N TYR A 30 3.95 -9.88 -8.38
CA TYR A 30 5.28 -9.32 -8.23
C TYR A 30 5.96 -9.08 -9.59
N ASP A 31 5.80 -10.01 -10.53
CA ASP A 31 6.33 -9.86 -11.87
C ASP A 31 5.62 -8.72 -12.63
N HIS A 32 4.30 -8.58 -12.46
CA HIS A 32 3.56 -7.41 -12.95
C HIS A 32 4.09 -6.10 -12.36
N LEU A 33 4.30 -6.04 -11.05
CA LEU A 33 4.86 -4.86 -10.37
C LEU A 33 6.26 -4.52 -10.90
N ARG A 34 7.12 -5.52 -11.10
CA ARG A 34 8.46 -5.32 -11.68
C ARG A 34 8.40 -4.77 -13.10
N LEU A 35 7.45 -5.22 -13.91
CA LEU A 35 7.33 -4.84 -15.31
C LEU A 35 6.70 -3.46 -15.49
N THR A 36 5.72 -3.11 -14.65
CA THR A 36 4.90 -1.90 -14.82
C THR A 36 5.22 -0.79 -13.83
N GLY A 37 5.83 -1.13 -12.69
CA GLY A 37 5.95 -0.23 -11.54
C GLY A 37 4.65 -0.08 -10.73
N GLU A 38 3.61 -0.85 -11.06
CA GLU A 38 2.27 -0.70 -10.50
C GLU A 38 1.73 -1.99 -9.88
N LEU A 39 0.96 -1.85 -8.79
CA LEU A 39 0.16 -2.96 -8.27
C LEU A 39 -0.98 -3.30 -9.23
N SER A 40 -1.15 -4.59 -9.50
CA SER A 40 -2.26 -5.15 -10.29
C SER A 40 -3.63 -4.76 -9.70
N PRO A 41 -4.67 -4.56 -10.52
CA PRO A 41 -6.06 -4.36 -10.06
C PRO A 41 -6.70 -5.69 -9.61
N THR A 42 -6.09 -6.38 -8.65
CA THR A 42 -6.69 -7.55 -7.96
C THR A 42 -7.64 -7.08 -6.87
N GLY A 43 -8.68 -7.87 -6.54
CA GLY A 43 -9.75 -7.56 -5.58
C GLY A 43 -9.39 -6.69 -4.35
N GLU A 44 -9.27 -7.31 -3.17
CA GLU A 44 -8.93 -6.59 -1.95
C GLU A 44 -7.40 -6.56 -1.74
N THR A 45 -6.77 -5.52 -2.29
CA THR A 45 -5.33 -5.28 -2.22
C THR A 45 -4.98 -4.55 -0.92
N PHE A 46 -4.26 -5.19 0.02
CA PHE A 46 -3.87 -4.57 1.29
C PHE A 46 -2.37 -4.28 1.40
N ILE A 47 -2.05 -3.17 2.05
CA ILE A 47 -0.71 -2.79 2.49
C ILE A 47 -0.68 -2.64 4.01
N SER A 48 0.47 -2.94 4.61
CA SER A 48 0.67 -2.90 6.06
C SER A 48 1.81 -1.96 6.44
N PRO A 49 1.72 -1.22 7.55
CA PRO A 49 2.85 -0.45 8.07
C PRO A 49 3.95 -1.34 8.68
N THR A 50 3.69 -2.64 8.94
CA THR A 50 4.68 -3.52 9.56
C THR A 50 5.07 -4.71 8.66
N GLN A 51 6.37 -4.92 8.53
CA GLN A 51 6.92 -6.04 7.76
C GLN A 51 6.54 -7.41 8.36
N SER A 52 6.60 -7.53 9.68
CA SER A 52 6.32 -8.79 10.38
C SER A 52 4.90 -9.28 10.16
N PHE A 53 3.94 -8.36 10.02
CA PHE A 53 2.57 -8.74 9.68
C PHE A 53 2.47 -9.26 8.25
N SER A 54 3.04 -8.53 7.28
CA SER A 54 3.02 -8.93 5.86
C SER A 54 3.76 -10.24 5.59
N SER A 55 4.84 -10.52 6.31
CA SER A 55 5.69 -11.70 6.10
C SER A 55 5.06 -13.01 6.58
N ASN A 56 3.86 -12.97 7.17
CA ASN A 56 3.16 -14.18 7.62
C ASN A 56 2.52 -14.98 6.48
N TYR A 57 2.28 -14.34 5.33
CA TYR A 57 1.62 -14.94 4.17
C TYR A 57 2.61 -15.62 3.22
N ASN A 58 2.12 -16.57 2.43
CA ASN A 58 2.91 -17.23 1.37
C ASN A 58 3.02 -16.33 0.13
N GLY A 59 4.17 -16.37 -0.55
CA GLY A 59 4.44 -15.54 -1.72
C GLY A 59 5.62 -14.58 -1.52
N VAL A 60 5.68 -13.52 -2.35
CA VAL A 60 6.78 -12.56 -2.36
C VAL A 60 6.44 -11.37 -1.47
N THR A 61 7.26 -11.11 -0.44
CA THR A 61 7.13 -9.93 0.42
C THR A 61 7.91 -8.76 -0.16
N VAL A 62 7.23 -7.62 -0.32
CA VAL A 62 7.74 -6.39 -0.92
C VAL A 62 7.62 -5.24 0.08
N LYS A 63 8.69 -4.46 0.20
CA LYS A 63 8.70 -3.13 0.84
C LYS A 63 8.46 -2.07 -0.23
N PHE A 64 7.58 -1.12 0.03
CA PHE A 64 7.33 0.07 -0.77
C PHE A 64 7.80 1.30 -0.04
N GLU A 65 8.39 2.23 -0.78
CA GLU A 65 8.54 3.61 -0.39
C GLU A 65 7.66 4.47 -1.30
N VAL A 66 6.83 5.30 -0.69
CA VAL A 66 5.90 6.20 -1.39
C VAL A 66 6.13 7.64 -0.97
N LYS A 67 5.62 8.59 -1.77
CA LYS A 67 5.74 10.03 -1.49
C LYS A 67 5.10 10.39 -0.13
N PRO A 68 5.68 11.35 0.61
CA PRO A 68 5.01 11.89 1.79
C PRO A 68 3.64 12.47 1.42
N GLY A 69 2.65 12.28 2.29
CA GLY A 69 1.25 12.66 2.07
C GLY A 69 0.42 11.59 1.36
N THR A 70 0.99 10.41 1.09
CA THR A 70 0.23 9.30 0.47
C THR A 70 -0.83 8.79 1.44
N THR A 71 -0.48 8.58 2.71
CA THR A 71 -1.45 8.19 3.76
C THR A 71 -2.60 9.18 3.86
N ASP A 72 -2.28 10.49 3.86
CA ASP A 72 -3.28 11.54 3.98
C ASP A 72 -4.21 11.56 2.77
N SER A 73 -3.67 11.42 1.56
CA SER A 73 -4.44 11.30 0.32
C SER A 73 -5.37 10.08 0.32
N LEU A 74 -4.91 8.96 0.88
CA LEU A 74 -5.75 7.76 1.05
C LEU A 74 -6.84 8.00 2.11
N LYS A 75 -6.53 8.74 3.18
CA LYS A 75 -7.46 9.07 4.27
C LYS A 75 -8.60 9.98 3.82
N GLU A 76 -8.37 10.87 2.85
CA GLU A 76 -9.43 11.71 2.26
C GLU A 76 -10.56 10.89 1.62
N ILE A 77 -10.26 9.69 1.13
CA ILE A 77 -11.23 8.73 0.61
C ILE A 77 -11.40 7.52 1.56
N GLY A 78 -11.03 7.71 2.82
CA GLY A 78 -10.92 6.65 3.82
C GLY A 78 -12.27 6.21 4.37
N VAL A 79 -12.48 4.91 4.43
CA VAL A 79 -13.51 4.26 5.25
C VAL A 79 -12.84 3.35 6.27
N SER A 80 -13.49 3.08 7.40
CA SER A 80 -12.93 2.22 8.46
C SER A 80 -13.97 1.31 9.08
N ASN A 81 -13.49 0.26 9.74
CA ASN A 81 -14.25 -0.57 10.67
C ASN A 81 -14.24 0.00 12.10
N ASN A 82 -13.65 1.20 12.28
CA ASN A 82 -13.64 1.99 13.51
C ASN A 82 -13.33 1.19 14.79
N THR A 83 -12.40 0.24 14.69
CA THR A 83 -11.86 -0.46 15.86
C THR A 83 -11.09 0.53 16.75
N PRO A 84 -10.86 0.23 18.04
CA PRO A 84 -10.04 1.08 18.90
C PRO A 84 -8.66 1.40 18.32
N GLN A 85 -8.06 0.44 17.59
CA GLN A 85 -6.74 0.63 16.97
C GLN A 85 -6.80 1.59 15.76
N SER A 86 -7.78 1.43 14.86
CA SER A 86 -7.91 2.34 13.71
C SER A 86 -8.34 3.75 14.12
N ILE A 87 -9.19 3.88 15.15
CA ILE A 87 -9.52 5.18 15.74
C ILE A 87 -8.28 5.83 16.36
N LYS A 88 -7.45 5.05 17.06
CA LYS A 88 -6.20 5.57 17.64
C LYS A 88 -5.23 6.07 16.57
N ASP A 89 -5.09 5.32 15.46
CA ASP A 89 -4.11 5.62 14.42
C ASP A 89 -4.58 6.76 13.49
N TYR A 90 -5.88 6.81 13.15
CA TYR A 90 -6.40 7.69 12.10
C TYR A 90 -7.63 8.52 12.50
N GLY A 91 -8.17 8.34 13.70
CA GLY A 91 -9.45 8.92 14.12
C GLY A 91 -10.65 8.14 13.62
N VAL A 92 -11.85 8.61 13.97
CA VAL A 92 -13.10 8.04 13.45
C VAL A 92 -13.24 8.43 11.98
N LEU A 93 -13.46 7.43 11.12
CA LEU A 93 -13.71 7.60 9.68
C LEU A 93 -15.13 7.10 9.35
N PRO A 94 -15.68 7.46 8.17
CA PRO A 94 -16.92 6.85 7.70
C PRO A 94 -16.86 5.31 7.74
N GLU A 95 -17.95 4.68 8.16
CA GLU A 95 -18.01 3.22 8.30
C GLU A 95 -17.87 2.53 6.92
N VAL A 96 -17.05 1.49 6.84
CA VAL A 96 -16.89 0.69 5.63
C VAL A 96 -18.20 0.00 5.23
N GLN A 97 -18.53 0.03 3.94
CA GLN A 97 -19.71 -0.61 3.35
C GLN A 97 -19.31 -1.53 2.19
N SER A 98 -20.21 -2.42 1.80
CA SER A 98 -20.02 -3.25 0.60
C SER A 98 -19.80 -2.37 -0.64
N GLY A 99 -18.85 -2.76 -1.51
CA GLY A 99 -18.49 -2.00 -2.71
C GLY A 99 -17.44 -0.90 -2.51
N TRP A 100 -16.83 -0.79 -1.32
CA TRP A 100 -15.81 0.21 -1.03
C TRP A 100 -14.60 0.19 -1.99
N SER A 101 -14.23 -0.99 -2.49
CA SER A 101 -12.98 -1.25 -3.25
C SER A 101 -12.85 -0.48 -4.56
N SER A 102 -13.92 0.11 -5.08
CA SER A 102 -13.89 0.91 -6.30
C SER A 102 -13.44 2.36 -6.06
N ASN A 103 -13.81 2.96 -4.92
CA ASN A 103 -13.69 4.40 -4.72
C ASN A 103 -12.97 4.82 -3.43
N ASN A 104 -12.85 3.91 -2.45
CA ASN A 104 -12.38 4.23 -1.11
C ASN A 104 -11.11 3.47 -0.75
N ALA A 105 -10.37 4.00 0.22
CA ALA A 105 -9.32 3.27 0.93
C ALA A 105 -9.88 2.71 2.23
N PHE A 106 -9.66 1.44 2.54
CA PHE A 106 -10.16 0.82 3.76
C PHE A 106 -9.09 0.79 4.86
N PHE A 107 -9.22 1.68 5.84
CA PHE A 107 -8.40 1.70 7.05
C PHE A 107 -8.90 0.67 8.05
N LYS A 108 -8.38 -0.55 7.95
CA LYS A 108 -8.81 -1.71 8.72
C LYS A 108 -7.91 -1.91 9.93
N GLY A 109 -8.43 -1.63 11.12
CA GLY A 109 -7.71 -1.97 12.35
C GLY A 109 -7.70 -3.48 12.57
N GLU A 110 -6.52 -4.06 12.77
CA GLU A 110 -6.27 -5.48 13.00
C GLU A 110 -5.26 -5.66 14.14
N GLY A 111 -5.75 -6.05 15.31
CA GLY A 111 -4.92 -6.25 16.50
C GLY A 111 -4.27 -4.94 16.97
N LYS A 112 -2.96 -4.80 16.76
CA LYS A 112 -2.14 -3.66 17.23
C LYS A 112 -1.70 -2.71 16.12
N GLN A 113 -2.27 -2.85 14.92
CA GLN A 113 -1.97 -1.98 13.79
C GLN A 113 -3.20 -1.75 12.93
N THR A 114 -3.09 -0.80 12.00
CA THR A 114 -4.10 -0.54 10.99
C THR A 114 -3.51 -0.77 9.61
N ASN A 115 -4.11 -1.69 8.86
CA ASN A 115 -3.79 -1.96 7.46
C ASN A 115 -4.63 -1.07 6.56
N ILE A 116 -4.16 -0.81 5.33
CA ILE A 116 -4.89 -0.02 4.35
C ILE A 116 -5.24 -0.91 3.15
N GLY A 117 -6.53 -1.10 2.91
CA GLY A 117 -7.06 -1.71 1.72
C GLY A 117 -7.14 -0.67 0.60
N LEU A 118 -6.50 -0.94 -0.53
CA LEU A 118 -6.46 -0.08 -1.71
C LEU A 118 -7.53 -0.46 -2.75
N GLY A 119 -8.12 -1.65 -2.62
CA GLY A 119 -9.13 -2.13 -3.56
C GLY A 119 -8.60 -2.22 -5.00
N GLN A 120 -9.52 -2.04 -5.96
CA GLN A 120 -9.22 -2.12 -7.40
C GLN A 120 -9.17 -0.75 -8.09
N GLY A 121 -9.81 0.26 -7.50
CA GLY A 121 -9.97 1.59 -8.12
C GLY A 121 -9.13 2.68 -7.46
N LYS A 122 -9.79 3.77 -7.05
CA LYS A 122 -9.14 5.07 -6.76
C LYS A 122 -7.99 5.01 -5.74
N ALA A 123 -8.13 4.25 -4.66
CA ALA A 123 -7.07 4.14 -3.65
C ALA A 123 -5.80 3.46 -4.20
N ARG A 124 -5.94 2.45 -5.06
CA ARG A 124 -4.83 1.81 -5.76
C ARG A 124 -4.15 2.77 -6.74
N GLU A 125 -4.92 3.58 -7.47
CA GLU A 125 -4.38 4.59 -8.40
C GLU A 125 -3.57 5.66 -7.65
N ILE A 126 -4.09 6.13 -6.52
CA ILE A 126 -3.35 7.04 -5.63
C ILE A 126 -2.06 6.38 -5.18
N PHE A 127 -2.10 5.15 -4.67
CA PHE A 127 -0.90 4.47 -4.20
C PHE A 127 0.14 4.30 -5.32
N ASN A 128 -0.27 3.76 -6.48
CA ASN A 128 0.61 3.53 -7.62
C ASN A 128 1.28 4.82 -8.13
N SER A 129 0.55 5.92 -8.23
CA SER A 129 1.09 7.22 -8.67
C SER A 129 2.08 7.85 -7.67
N ASN A 130 2.09 7.35 -6.44
CA ASN A 130 2.97 7.79 -5.37
C ASN A 130 4.13 6.83 -5.06
N ILE A 131 4.23 5.66 -5.71
CA ILE A 131 5.39 4.77 -5.55
C ILE A 131 6.67 5.49 -5.99
N ILE A 132 7.65 5.55 -5.08
CA ILE A 132 9.01 6.02 -5.34
C ILE A 132 9.89 4.82 -5.67
N ASN A 133 9.88 3.81 -4.79
CA ASN A 133 10.69 2.61 -4.91
C ASN A 133 9.97 1.39 -4.32
N PHE A 134 10.42 0.20 -4.72
CA PHE A 134 10.02 -1.05 -4.08
C PHE A 134 11.15 -2.09 -4.12
N TRP A 135 11.18 -2.96 -3.11
CA TRP A 135 12.17 -4.05 -3.00
C TRP A 135 11.51 -5.34 -2.56
N LYS A 136 11.90 -6.46 -3.19
CA LYS A 136 11.66 -7.77 -2.60
C LYS A 136 12.54 -7.91 -1.36
N ILE A 137 11.91 -8.15 -0.22
CA ILE A 137 12.57 -8.24 1.09
C ILE A 137 12.41 -9.63 1.74
N GLY A 138 11.66 -10.52 1.11
CA GLY A 138 11.46 -11.87 1.61
C GLY A 138 10.42 -12.64 0.81
N GLY A 139 10.03 -13.77 1.37
CA GLY A 139 8.97 -14.63 0.86
C GLY A 139 9.01 -16.01 1.52
N LYS A 140 7.86 -16.68 1.50
CA LYS A 140 7.69 -18.08 1.93
C LYS A 140 7.24 -18.91 0.76
#